data_AF-A0A2K2VF57-F1
#
_entry.id   AF-A0A2K2VF57-F1
#
_cell.length_a   1.000
_cell.length_b   1.000
_cell.length_c   1.000
_cell.angle_alpha   90.00
_cell.angle_beta   90.00
_cell.angle_gamma   90.00
#
_symmetry.space_group_name_H-M   'P 1'
#
loop_
_entity.id
_entity.type
_entity.pdbx_description
1 polymer ?
#
loop_
_entity_poly.entity_id
_entity_poly.type
_entity_poly.pdbx_seq_one_letter_code
_entity_poly.pdbx_strand_id
1 'polypeptide(L)'
;MLNIDLSSSPEEIKRNIDNFASLGASGAIFRLPLQEIESTLWEEVLPILSSYQARLSLLSSRFPRNKRTVMLLPRLSLWSHQRLVEDDEYFRAVERDLFYLCELLHKIHYDFLFLDEEELPNCEGLKTVLLPSITTMKRSTLSWLEKFYDAGGNVIALGMLPFRTEEGRNEALENAVRSLFKVNVEDLNNLYLLSSTMGMESGVVYAIGRIHPFSQGKVYSYQPAVNPDRGEALRQTRQILRNCQPPDLDSLLEDVLCLPRGENLFLLFNKGERLAKLNAMLPIDGLPSFLNIEKGIIKRIYTYSLMEDGRIIIPLELNPGELCAVLIEEGKESHIDQANFSVEELKAEGRRILLKGWQKGGESLFAVIEVDDERHIVEAEASPPPLPISLTMDWNIKPEGPNLLPLSNWCYRKKEGFWKSLFSGKKDGEWLPLPPGYSPQGEGWYRATFSLL
;
A
#
# COMPACT_ATOMS: atom_id res chain seq x y z
N MET A 1 3.69 18.20 0.34
CA MET A 1 4.34 18.89 -0.79
C MET A 1 5.47 17.98 -1.26
N LEU A 2 5.48 17.63 -2.54
CA LEU A 2 6.51 16.77 -3.13
C LEU A 2 7.64 17.67 -3.64
N ASN A 3 8.82 17.54 -3.04
CA ASN A 3 10.03 18.10 -3.62
C ASN A 3 10.46 17.13 -4.72
N ILE A 4 10.26 17.52 -5.97
CA ILE A 4 10.79 16.78 -7.11
C ILE A 4 12.25 17.20 -7.27
N ASP A 5 13.15 16.23 -7.23
CA ASP A 5 14.49 16.41 -7.78
C ASP A 5 14.37 16.34 -9.31
N LEU A 6 14.92 17.31 -10.05
CA LEU A 6 14.85 17.29 -11.52
C LEU A 6 15.63 16.13 -12.14
N SER A 7 16.51 15.48 -11.38
CA SER A 7 17.14 14.22 -11.78
C SER A 7 16.20 13.02 -11.67
N SER A 8 15.06 13.14 -10.99
CA SER A 8 14.09 12.06 -10.87
C SER A 8 13.43 11.75 -12.21
N SER A 9 13.40 10.46 -12.54
CA SER A 9 12.67 9.96 -13.70
C SER A 9 11.15 10.16 -13.55
N PRO A 10 10.37 10.24 -14.66
CA PRO A 10 8.91 10.23 -14.59
C PRO A 10 8.33 9.05 -13.79
N GLU A 11 8.97 7.88 -13.84
CA GLU A 11 8.60 6.69 -13.07
C GLU A 11 8.78 6.90 -11.57
N GLU A 12 9.89 7.52 -11.15
CA GLU A 12 10.14 7.82 -9.74
C GLU A 12 9.13 8.84 -9.21
N ILE A 13 8.79 9.86 -10.01
CA ILE A 13 7.77 10.84 -9.65
C ILE A 13 6.41 10.17 -9.54
N LYS A 14 6.05 9.31 -10.50
CA LYS A 14 4.82 8.52 -10.45
C LYS A 14 4.80 7.62 -9.20
N ARG A 15 5.88 6.89 -8.92
CA ARG A 15 6.01 6.05 -7.73
C ARG A 15 5.84 6.86 -6.45
N ASN A 16 6.35 8.08 -6.42
CA ASN A 16 6.15 9.00 -5.31
C ASN A 16 4.69 9.44 -5.19
N ILE A 17 4.04 9.84 -6.30
CA ILE A 17 2.59 10.15 -6.31
C ILE A 17 1.79 8.96 -5.79
N ASP A 18 2.09 7.74 -6.27
CA ASP A 18 1.46 6.50 -5.87
C ASP A 18 1.64 6.22 -4.39
N ASN A 19 2.85 6.40 -3.87
CA ASN A 19 3.15 6.28 -2.46
C ASN A 19 2.32 7.30 -1.63
N PHE A 20 2.26 8.56 -2.04
CA PHE A 20 1.46 9.57 -1.32
C PHE A 20 -0.05 9.30 -1.40
N ALA A 21 -0.56 8.90 -2.57
CA ALA A 21 -1.95 8.48 -2.74
C ALA A 21 -2.27 7.26 -1.87
N SER A 22 -1.30 6.35 -1.74
CA SER A 22 -1.39 5.22 -0.84
C SER A 22 -1.55 5.69 0.62
N LEU A 23 -0.83 6.72 1.04
CA LEU A 23 -0.98 7.32 2.37
C LEU A 23 -2.26 8.17 2.55
N GLY A 24 -3.15 8.21 1.56
CA GLY A 24 -4.42 8.95 1.63
C GLY A 24 -4.34 10.38 1.16
N ALA A 25 -3.24 10.81 0.53
CA ALA A 25 -3.20 12.11 -0.11
C ALA A 25 -4.13 12.15 -1.32
N SER A 26 -5.05 13.11 -1.34
CA SER A 26 -5.95 13.35 -2.48
C SER A 26 -5.32 14.26 -3.54
N GLY A 27 -4.02 14.55 -3.46
CA GLY A 27 -3.30 15.39 -4.39
C GLY A 27 -1.85 15.63 -3.97
N ALA A 28 -1.04 16.00 -4.95
CA ALA A 28 0.34 16.43 -4.82
C ALA A 28 0.50 17.87 -5.29
N ILE A 29 1.33 18.63 -4.59
CA ILE A 29 1.87 19.90 -5.07
C ILE A 29 3.33 19.64 -5.35
N PHE A 30 3.73 19.80 -6.62
CA PHE A 30 5.10 19.68 -7.06
C PHE A 30 5.82 21.01 -6.90
N ARG A 31 7.00 20.97 -6.26
CA ARG A 31 7.91 22.10 -6.26
C ARG A 31 8.95 21.89 -7.35
N LEU A 32 8.85 22.65 -8.44
CA LEU A 32 9.85 22.69 -9.50
C LEU A 32 10.88 23.79 -9.20
N PRO A 33 12.19 23.58 -9.46
CA PRO A 33 13.17 24.64 -9.30
C PRO A 33 13.00 25.69 -10.41
N LEU A 34 13.11 26.96 -10.02
CA LEU A 34 12.78 28.13 -10.84
C LEU A 34 13.65 28.32 -12.09
N GLN A 35 14.82 27.66 -12.18
CA GLN A 35 15.84 27.96 -13.20
C GLN A 35 15.82 27.04 -14.43
N GLU A 36 15.01 25.97 -14.47
CA GLU A 36 15.17 24.90 -15.48
C GLU A 36 13.86 24.43 -16.13
N ILE A 37 12.80 25.26 -16.12
CA ILE A 37 11.51 24.94 -16.77
C ILE A 37 11.62 24.91 -18.32
N GLU A 38 12.77 25.26 -18.90
CA GLU A 38 12.98 25.27 -20.36
C GLU A 38 13.11 23.87 -21.00
N SER A 39 13.00 22.78 -20.24
CA SER A 39 13.07 21.44 -20.79
C SER A 39 11.71 20.99 -21.36
N THR A 40 11.67 20.79 -22.69
CA THR A 40 10.50 20.29 -23.45
C THR A 40 9.96 18.96 -22.91
N LEU A 41 10.79 18.17 -22.21
CA LEU A 41 10.37 16.92 -21.57
C LEU A 41 9.28 17.17 -20.51
N TRP A 42 9.40 18.24 -19.72
CA TRP A 42 8.43 18.54 -18.67
C TRP A 42 7.10 19.04 -19.23
N GLU A 43 7.12 19.73 -20.37
CA GLU A 43 5.89 20.12 -21.07
C GLU A 43 5.07 18.91 -21.52
N GLU A 44 5.72 17.79 -21.86
CA GLU A 44 5.05 16.55 -22.27
C GLU A 44 4.65 15.66 -21.09
N VAL A 45 5.48 15.59 -20.04
CA VAL A 45 5.25 14.74 -18.86
C VAL A 45 4.20 15.33 -17.91
N LEU A 46 4.20 16.65 -17.69
CA LEU A 46 3.31 17.29 -16.71
C LEU A 46 1.82 17.06 -17.01
N PRO A 47 1.32 17.15 -18.26
CA PRO A 47 -0.07 16.83 -18.57
C PRO A 47 -0.46 15.39 -18.23
N ILE A 48 0.47 14.44 -18.42
CA ILE A 48 0.25 13.01 -18.12
C ILE A 48 0.14 12.82 -16.60
N LEU A 49 1.11 13.34 -15.84
CA LEU A 49 1.11 13.25 -14.38
C LEU A 49 -0.07 14.01 -13.76
N SER A 50 -0.43 15.16 -14.31
CA SER A 50 -1.59 15.94 -13.88
C SER A 50 -2.91 15.19 -14.12
N SER A 51 -3.07 14.58 -15.30
CA SER A 51 -4.25 13.75 -15.61
C SER A 51 -4.34 12.52 -14.71
N TYR A 52 -3.20 11.88 -14.45
CA TYR A 52 -3.08 10.76 -13.51
C TYR A 52 -3.50 11.16 -12.10
N GLN A 53 -2.93 12.25 -11.57
CA GLN A 53 -3.24 12.78 -10.26
C GLN A 53 -4.72 13.20 -10.16
N ALA A 54 -5.28 13.85 -11.18
CA ALA A 54 -6.68 14.25 -11.20
C ALA A 54 -7.63 13.04 -11.07
N ARG A 55 -7.30 11.91 -11.69
CA ARG A 55 -8.07 10.65 -11.52
C ARG A 55 -7.92 10.08 -10.11
N LEU A 56 -6.72 10.11 -9.52
CA LEU A 56 -6.52 9.71 -8.11
C LEU A 56 -7.30 10.60 -7.14
N SER A 57 -7.31 11.91 -7.36
CA SER A 57 -8.10 12.88 -6.60
C SER A 57 -9.59 12.60 -6.74
N LEU A 58 -10.06 12.30 -7.95
CA LEU A 58 -11.45 11.95 -8.22
C LEU A 58 -11.85 10.67 -7.47
N LEU A 59 -11.02 9.64 -7.50
CA LEU A 59 -11.28 8.40 -6.74
C LEU A 59 -11.34 8.69 -5.24
N SER A 60 -10.36 9.42 -4.70
CA SER A 60 -10.30 9.73 -3.27
C SER A 60 -11.48 10.58 -2.79
N SER A 61 -12.00 11.49 -3.63
CA SER A 61 -13.17 12.32 -3.29
C SER A 61 -14.49 11.56 -3.38
N ARG A 62 -14.64 10.64 -4.34
CA ARG A 62 -15.85 9.80 -4.48
C ARG A 62 -15.92 8.67 -3.47
N PHE A 63 -14.75 8.17 -3.05
CA PHE A 63 -14.62 7.04 -2.14
C PHE A 63 -13.83 7.47 -0.90
N PRO A 64 -14.43 8.24 0.03
CA PRO A 64 -13.74 8.72 1.22
C PRO A 64 -13.32 7.56 2.12
N ARG A 65 -12.30 7.76 2.96
CA ARG A 65 -11.83 6.72 3.89
C ARG A 65 -12.92 6.34 4.89
N ASN A 66 -13.15 5.03 5.04
CA ASN A 66 -14.07 4.50 6.04
C ASN A 66 -13.35 4.43 7.40
N LYS A 67 -13.88 5.13 8.42
CA LYS A 67 -13.17 5.38 9.69
C LYS A 67 -13.42 4.29 10.74
N ARG A 68 -13.25 3.01 10.38
CA ARG A 68 -13.51 1.90 11.34
C ARG A 68 -12.43 1.78 12.42
N THR A 69 -11.18 2.10 12.08
CA THR A 69 -10.03 2.08 12.99
C THR A 69 -9.33 3.42 13.06
N VAL A 70 -9.09 3.88 14.28
CA VAL A 70 -8.40 5.14 14.52
C VAL A 70 -7.22 4.91 15.45
N MET A 71 -6.10 5.55 15.18
CA MET A 71 -4.97 5.65 16.08
C MET A 71 -5.02 7.02 16.75
N LEU A 72 -5.05 7.03 18.08
CA LEU A 72 -5.03 8.27 18.83
C LEU A 72 -3.68 8.96 18.64
N LEU A 73 -3.67 10.19 18.14
CA LEU A 73 -2.45 10.96 17.97
C LEU A 73 -1.93 11.36 19.37
N PRO A 74 -0.69 10.98 19.76
CA PRO A 74 -0.18 11.22 21.11
C PRO A 74 0.27 12.69 21.32
N ARG A 75 -0.49 13.66 20.82
CA ARG A 75 -0.13 15.09 20.78
C ARG A 75 0.16 15.65 22.17
N LEU A 76 -0.72 15.40 23.14
CA LEU A 76 -0.51 15.85 24.53
C LEU A 76 0.72 15.20 25.16
N SER A 77 0.99 13.94 24.84
CA SER A 77 2.17 13.24 25.33
C SER A 77 3.44 13.87 24.77
N LEU A 78 3.52 14.09 23.45
CA LEU A 78 4.64 14.76 22.80
C LEU A 78 4.88 16.15 23.39
N TRP A 79 3.83 16.97 23.53
CA TRP A 79 3.97 18.32 24.10
C TRP A 79 4.37 18.31 25.58
N SER A 80 3.88 17.35 26.36
CA SER A 80 4.21 17.27 27.79
C SER A 80 5.67 16.89 28.09
N HIS A 81 6.38 16.36 27.09
CA HIS A 81 7.77 15.89 27.21
C HIS A 81 8.75 16.66 26.32
N GLN A 82 8.26 17.54 25.44
CA GLN A 82 9.11 18.40 24.62
C GLN A 82 9.85 19.41 25.51
N ARG A 83 11.17 19.46 25.41
CA ARG A 83 12.02 20.43 26.13
C ARG A 83 12.81 21.25 25.11
N LEU A 84 13.20 22.48 25.49
CA LEU A 84 13.94 23.38 24.60
C LEU A 84 15.38 22.92 24.31
N VAL A 85 15.97 22.11 25.20
CA VAL A 85 17.40 21.75 25.14
C VAL A 85 17.59 20.32 24.63
N GLU A 86 17.01 19.33 25.31
CA GLU A 86 17.07 17.93 24.91
C GLU A 86 15.75 17.23 25.22
N ASP A 87 15.25 16.46 24.25
CA ASP A 87 14.05 15.67 24.40
C ASP A 87 14.21 14.61 25.50
N ASP A 88 13.17 14.48 26.33
CA ASP A 88 13.04 13.45 27.36
C ASP A 88 13.00 12.04 26.74
N GLU A 89 13.41 11.03 27.48
CA GLU A 89 13.32 9.62 27.09
C GLU A 89 11.89 9.23 26.71
N TYR A 90 10.88 9.77 27.41
CA TYR A 90 9.48 9.54 27.07
C TYR A 90 9.10 10.13 25.72
N PHE A 91 9.62 11.30 25.35
CA PHE A 91 9.36 11.90 24.03
C PHE A 91 9.86 10.97 22.93
N ARG A 92 11.13 10.54 23.04
CA ARG A 92 11.75 9.63 22.07
C ARG A 92 11.04 8.28 21.99
N ALA A 93 10.61 7.75 23.13
CA ALA A 93 9.86 6.49 23.18
C ALA A 93 8.50 6.62 22.49
N VAL A 94 7.74 7.70 22.76
CA VAL A 94 6.46 7.98 22.10
C VAL A 94 6.63 8.13 20.59
N GLU A 95 7.61 8.92 20.15
CA GLU A 95 7.87 9.17 18.72
C GLU A 95 8.27 7.89 17.99
N ARG A 96 9.29 7.18 18.50
CA ARG A 96 9.77 5.91 17.93
C ARG A 96 8.65 4.89 17.80
N ASP A 97 7.85 4.73 18.86
CA ASP A 97 6.75 3.77 18.87
C ASP A 97 5.66 4.15 17.88
N LEU A 98 5.33 5.44 17.75
CA LEU A 98 4.36 5.91 16.77
C LEU A 98 4.76 5.48 15.35
N PHE A 99 6.01 5.74 14.96
CA PHE A 99 6.52 5.33 13.65
C PHE A 99 6.54 3.81 13.48
N TYR A 100 7.04 3.09 14.47
CA TYR A 100 7.09 1.63 14.44
C TYR A 100 5.69 1.01 14.29
N LEU A 101 4.69 1.52 15.01
CA LEU A 101 3.32 1.03 14.92
C LEU A 101 2.69 1.31 13.56
N CYS A 102 2.96 2.46 12.95
CA CYS A 102 2.49 2.74 11.59
C CYS A 102 3.03 1.72 10.60
N GLU A 103 4.34 1.45 10.64
CA GLU A 103 4.96 0.43 9.80
C GLU A 103 4.38 -0.96 10.06
N LEU A 104 4.20 -1.33 11.33
CA LEU A 104 3.66 -2.61 11.73
C LEU A 104 2.25 -2.82 11.18
N LEU A 105 1.35 -1.85 11.36
CA LEU A 105 -0.04 -1.89 10.89
C LEU A 105 -0.13 -1.99 9.36
N HIS A 106 0.72 -1.25 8.64
CA HIS A 106 0.82 -1.35 7.19
C HIS A 106 1.25 -2.74 6.73
N LYS A 107 2.23 -3.37 7.41
CA LYS A 107 2.70 -4.74 7.10
C LYS A 107 1.66 -5.82 7.37
N ILE A 108 0.66 -5.55 8.20
CA ILE A 108 -0.45 -6.47 8.47
C ILE A 108 -1.76 -6.05 7.81
N HIS A 109 -1.71 -5.06 6.92
CA HIS A 109 -2.83 -4.59 6.09
C HIS A 109 -4.06 -4.10 6.87
N TYR A 110 -3.80 -3.29 7.90
CA TYR A 110 -4.86 -2.54 8.58
C TYR A 110 -4.70 -1.06 8.26
N ASP A 111 -5.72 -0.49 7.62
CA ASP A 111 -5.82 0.95 7.43
C ASP A 111 -6.32 1.62 8.72
N PHE A 112 -5.79 2.81 8.99
CA PHE A 112 -6.14 3.56 10.20
C PHE A 112 -6.04 5.06 9.98
N LEU A 113 -6.82 5.82 10.74
CA LEU A 113 -6.78 7.27 10.73
C LEU A 113 -6.20 7.81 12.03
N PHE A 114 -5.38 8.85 11.93
CA PHE A 114 -5.03 9.65 13.10
C PHE A 114 -6.20 10.53 13.48
N LEU A 115 -6.54 10.54 14.77
CA LEU A 115 -7.47 11.49 15.36
C LEU A 115 -6.87 12.06 16.65
N ASP A 116 -7.20 13.31 16.92
CA ASP A 116 -6.97 13.91 18.25
C ASP A 116 -8.04 13.45 19.26
N GLU A 117 -7.76 13.62 20.54
CA GLU A 117 -8.66 13.22 21.64
C GLU A 117 -10.06 13.84 21.53
N GLU A 118 -10.14 15.08 21.06
CA GLU A 118 -11.40 15.83 20.93
C GLU A 118 -12.26 15.35 19.74
N GLU A 119 -11.67 14.65 18.78
CA GLU A 119 -12.35 14.21 17.56
C GLU A 119 -13.00 12.83 17.71
N LEU A 120 -12.51 12.01 18.66
CA LEU A 120 -12.99 10.64 18.90
C LEU A 120 -14.53 10.55 19.05
N PRO A 121 -15.21 11.39 19.85
CA PRO A 121 -16.66 11.28 20.04
C PRO A 121 -17.49 11.58 18.77
N ASN A 122 -16.89 12.26 17.79
CA ASN A 122 -17.55 12.67 16.55
C ASN A 122 -17.25 11.69 15.38
N CYS A 123 -16.50 10.62 15.63
CA CYS A 123 -16.17 9.65 14.60
C CYS A 123 -17.28 8.62 14.41
N GLU A 124 -18.15 8.84 13.44
CA GLU A 124 -19.19 7.87 13.05
C GLU A 124 -18.59 6.55 12.56
N GLY A 125 -19.27 5.44 12.87
CA GLY A 125 -18.86 4.10 12.40
C GLY A 125 -17.59 3.54 13.05
N LEU A 126 -17.03 4.23 14.05
CA LEU A 126 -15.83 3.80 14.76
C LEU A 126 -16.03 2.45 15.46
N LYS A 127 -15.12 1.50 15.21
CA LYS A 127 -15.12 0.15 15.79
C LYS A 127 -13.91 -0.11 16.68
N THR A 128 -12.75 0.45 16.32
CA THR A 128 -11.49 0.16 17.01
C THR A 128 -10.69 1.44 17.25
N VAL A 129 -10.26 1.64 18.50
CA VAL A 129 -9.33 2.71 18.89
C VAL A 129 -7.99 2.08 19.27
N LEU A 130 -6.94 2.49 18.58
CA LEU A 130 -5.57 2.13 18.86
C LEU A 130 -4.94 3.24 19.69
N LEU A 131 -4.41 2.88 20.86
CA LEU A 131 -3.57 3.76 21.66
C LEU A 131 -2.11 3.40 21.37
N PRO A 132 -1.34 4.27 20.68
CA PRO A 132 0.11 4.11 20.64
C PRO A 132 0.68 4.36 22.04
N SER A 133 2.00 4.51 22.14
CA SER A 133 2.61 4.97 23.39
C SER A 133 2.07 6.36 23.77
N ILE A 134 1.30 6.41 24.85
CA ILE A 134 0.69 7.63 25.40
C ILE A 134 1.02 7.71 26.89
N THR A 135 1.55 8.83 27.33
CA THR A 135 1.89 9.09 28.74
C THR A 135 0.95 10.10 29.40
N THR A 136 0.38 10.99 28.59
CA THR A 136 -0.53 12.06 28.98
C THR A 136 -1.86 11.93 28.21
N MET A 137 -2.99 11.88 28.92
CA MET A 137 -4.34 11.78 28.35
C MET A 137 -5.35 12.59 29.20
N LYS A 138 -6.37 13.18 28.57
CA LYS A 138 -7.44 13.86 29.31
C LYS A 138 -8.34 12.85 30.03
N ARG A 139 -8.84 13.23 31.21
CA ARG A 139 -9.81 12.40 31.96
C ARG A 139 -11.10 12.15 31.18
N SER A 140 -11.55 13.14 30.41
CA SER A 140 -12.72 13.02 29.53
C SER A 140 -12.52 11.96 28.46
N THR A 141 -11.32 11.86 27.91
CA THR A 141 -10.96 10.87 26.88
C THR A 141 -10.97 9.46 27.45
N LEU A 142 -10.36 9.24 28.62
CA LEU A 142 -10.41 7.93 29.27
C LEU A 142 -11.86 7.52 29.59
N SER A 143 -12.66 8.42 30.15
CA SER A 143 -14.08 8.14 30.43
C SER A 143 -14.88 7.85 29.15
N TRP A 144 -14.53 8.49 28.04
CA TRP A 144 -15.12 8.18 26.74
C TRP A 144 -14.69 6.80 26.23
N LEU A 145 -13.41 6.43 26.36
CA LEU A 145 -12.91 5.09 25.99
C LEU A 145 -13.58 3.97 26.79
N GLU A 146 -13.82 4.18 28.09
CA GLU A 146 -14.58 3.25 28.93
C GLU A 146 -16.01 3.06 28.41
N LYS A 147 -16.73 4.16 28.13
CA LYS A 147 -18.08 4.10 27.56
C LYS A 147 -18.11 3.46 26.17
N PHE A 148 -17.12 3.77 25.34
CA PHE A 148 -16.98 3.20 24.00
C PHE A 148 -16.79 1.68 24.07
N TYR A 149 -15.92 1.23 24.97
CA TYR A 149 -15.71 -0.19 25.26
C TYR A 149 -16.98 -0.88 25.79
N ASP A 150 -17.66 -0.27 26.76
CA ASP A 150 -18.92 -0.80 27.33
C ASP A 150 -20.01 -0.91 26.25
N ALA A 151 -20.02 -0.01 25.27
CA ALA A 151 -20.93 -0.01 24.13
C ALA A 151 -20.57 -1.01 23.02
N GLY A 152 -19.51 -1.83 23.18
CA GLY A 152 -19.11 -2.84 22.20
C GLY A 152 -17.90 -2.45 21.33
N GLY A 153 -17.28 -1.30 21.59
CA GLY A 153 -16.06 -0.86 20.90
C GLY A 153 -14.81 -1.63 21.32
N ASN A 154 -13.80 -1.64 20.45
CA ASN A 154 -12.50 -2.24 20.73
C ASN A 154 -11.46 -1.18 21.11
N VAL A 155 -10.77 -1.35 22.23
CA VAL A 155 -9.68 -0.46 22.66
C VAL A 155 -8.39 -1.26 22.78
N ILE A 156 -7.37 -0.90 22.00
CA ILE A 156 -6.13 -1.65 21.88
C ILE A 156 -4.96 -0.73 22.22
N ALA A 157 -4.30 -0.96 23.35
CA ALA A 157 -3.06 -0.28 23.68
C ALA A 157 -1.87 -1.06 23.13
N LEU A 158 -1.12 -0.41 22.23
CA LEU A 158 0.06 -0.95 21.56
C LEU A 158 1.37 -0.28 22.04
N GLY A 159 1.36 0.28 23.25
CA GLY A 159 2.44 1.11 23.76
C GLY A 159 2.43 1.31 25.27
N MET A 160 3.17 2.32 25.72
CA MET A 160 3.05 2.93 27.05
C MET A 160 1.62 3.36 27.33
N LEU A 161 1.25 3.32 28.62
CA LEU A 161 -0.08 3.70 29.08
C LEU A 161 -0.06 5.03 29.85
N PRO A 162 -1.14 5.82 29.77
CA PRO A 162 -1.17 7.14 30.36
C PRO A 162 -1.13 7.09 31.88
N PHE A 163 -0.29 7.95 32.47
CA PHE A 163 -0.13 8.13 33.91
C PHE A 163 -0.16 9.62 34.31
N ARG A 164 -0.29 10.51 33.32
CA ARG A 164 -0.36 11.97 33.49
C ARG A 164 -1.64 12.53 32.86
N THR A 165 -2.14 13.58 33.47
CA THR A 165 -3.08 14.53 32.87
C THR A 165 -2.31 15.77 32.39
N GLU A 166 -3.01 16.72 31.78
CA GLU A 166 -2.45 18.04 31.41
C GLU A 166 -1.83 18.76 32.63
N GLU A 167 -2.33 18.49 33.83
CA GLU A 167 -1.85 19.03 35.11
C GLU A 167 -0.63 18.29 35.70
N GLY A 168 -0.15 17.21 35.07
CA GLY A 168 0.96 16.39 35.59
C GLY A 168 0.54 14.97 36.02
N ARG A 169 1.36 14.31 36.85
CA ARG A 169 1.10 12.92 37.30
C ARG A 169 -0.20 12.86 38.08
N ASN A 170 -1.01 11.84 37.80
CA ASN A 170 -2.38 11.77 38.33
C ASN A 170 -2.72 10.33 38.72
N GLU A 171 -2.66 10.01 40.03
CA GLU A 171 -2.91 8.66 40.53
C GLU A 171 -4.32 8.15 40.22
N ALA A 172 -5.32 9.05 40.18
CA ALA A 172 -6.69 8.66 39.84
C ALA A 172 -6.80 8.21 38.37
N LEU A 173 -6.11 8.90 37.46
CA LEU A 173 -6.00 8.47 36.06
C LEU A 173 -5.29 7.12 35.96
N GLU A 174 -4.12 6.99 36.62
CA GLU A 174 -3.33 5.76 36.59
C GLU A 174 -4.14 4.55 37.10
N ASN A 175 -4.91 4.73 38.18
CA ASN A 175 -5.79 3.69 38.71
C ASN A 175 -6.95 3.35 37.76
N ALA A 176 -7.53 4.33 37.08
CA ALA A 176 -8.56 4.09 36.08
C ALA A 176 -8.01 3.33 34.86
N VAL A 177 -6.85 3.73 34.35
CA VAL A 177 -6.14 3.04 33.25
C VAL A 177 -5.77 1.61 33.64
N ARG A 178 -5.23 1.43 34.86
CA ARG A 178 -4.97 0.11 35.46
C ARG A 178 -6.25 -0.71 35.56
N SER A 179 -7.39 -0.10 35.88
CA SER A 179 -8.67 -0.80 35.91
C SER A 179 -9.14 -1.21 34.51
N LEU A 180 -9.01 -0.36 33.50
CA LEU A 180 -9.44 -0.65 32.14
C LEU A 180 -8.59 -1.76 31.50
N PHE A 181 -7.27 -1.62 31.54
CA PHE A 181 -6.33 -2.55 30.89
C PHE A 181 -5.88 -3.71 31.77
N LYS A 182 -6.12 -3.64 33.09
CA LYS A 182 -5.75 -4.67 34.08
C LYS A 182 -4.25 -5.00 34.08
N VAL A 183 -3.43 -3.97 33.83
CA VAL A 183 -1.95 -4.01 33.85
C VAL A 183 -1.44 -2.98 34.86
N ASN A 184 -0.29 -3.24 35.46
CA ASN A 184 0.40 -2.21 36.24
C ASN A 184 1.06 -1.20 35.29
N VAL A 185 0.55 0.04 35.31
CA VAL A 185 0.98 1.14 34.42
C VAL A 185 2.44 1.51 34.68
N GLU A 186 2.87 1.53 35.94
CA GLU A 186 4.24 1.90 36.32
C GLU A 186 5.24 0.85 35.83
N ASP A 187 4.99 -0.43 36.06
CA ASP A 187 5.85 -1.53 35.60
C ASP A 187 5.99 -1.50 34.06
N LEU A 188 4.87 -1.32 33.35
CA LEU A 188 4.84 -1.25 31.89
C LEU A 188 5.66 -0.07 31.36
N ASN A 189 5.49 1.12 31.94
CA ASN A 189 6.23 2.30 31.49
C ASN A 189 7.72 2.23 31.85
N ASN A 190 8.07 1.61 32.99
CA ASN A 190 9.46 1.37 33.37
C ASN A 190 10.15 0.40 32.40
N LEU A 191 9.45 -0.63 31.90
CA LEU A 191 9.98 -1.52 30.86
C LEU A 191 10.39 -0.75 29.60
N TYR A 192 9.61 0.25 29.21
CA TYR A 192 9.93 1.11 28.07
C TYR A 192 11.22 1.90 28.26
N LEU A 193 11.37 2.55 29.42
CA LEU A 193 12.56 3.34 29.73
C LEU A 193 13.82 2.47 29.80
N LEU A 194 13.72 1.28 30.39
CA LEU A 194 14.80 0.30 30.45
C LEU A 194 15.17 -0.21 29.05
N SER A 195 14.19 -0.44 28.18
CA SER A 195 14.43 -0.88 26.79
C SER A 195 15.21 0.17 25.99
N SER A 196 14.93 1.46 26.20
CA SER A 196 15.64 2.55 25.51
C SER A 196 17.07 2.76 25.99
N THR A 197 17.35 2.50 27.26
CA THR A 197 18.69 2.71 27.84
C THR A 197 19.62 1.52 27.69
N MET A 198 19.11 0.29 27.78
CA MET A 198 19.96 -0.90 27.89
C MET A 198 20.08 -1.76 26.62
N GLY A 199 19.38 -1.40 25.53
CA GLY A 199 19.42 -2.19 24.28
C GLY A 199 19.09 -3.67 24.50
N MET A 200 18.25 -3.98 25.49
CA MET A 200 18.10 -5.33 26.03
C MET A 200 17.45 -6.32 25.06
N GLU A 201 18.06 -7.51 24.97
CA GLU A 201 17.59 -8.71 24.26
C GLU A 201 16.63 -9.61 25.09
N SER A 202 16.20 -9.22 26.31
CA SER A 202 15.65 -10.21 27.26
C SER A 202 14.49 -9.78 28.17
N GLY A 203 13.64 -8.84 27.74
CA GLY A 203 12.35 -8.59 28.38
C GLY A 203 11.21 -9.25 27.61
N VAL A 204 10.74 -10.44 28.04
CA VAL A 204 9.55 -11.06 27.43
C VAL A 204 8.30 -10.35 27.96
N VAL A 205 7.67 -9.51 27.13
CA VAL A 205 6.37 -8.90 27.44
C VAL A 205 5.28 -9.72 26.78
N TYR A 206 4.40 -10.31 27.58
CA TYR A 206 3.25 -11.05 27.08
C TYR A 206 2.09 -10.10 26.75
N ALA A 207 1.43 -10.33 25.62
CA ALA A 207 0.15 -9.69 25.33
C ALA A 207 -0.88 -10.08 26.40
N ILE A 208 -1.49 -9.09 27.05
CA ILE A 208 -2.65 -9.31 27.90
C ILE A 208 -3.89 -8.94 27.09
N GLY A 209 -4.49 -9.94 26.46
CA GLY A 209 -5.79 -9.83 25.83
C GLY A 209 -6.89 -10.19 26.80
N ARG A 210 -7.93 -9.36 26.92
CA ARG A 210 -9.12 -9.70 27.72
C ARG A 210 -10.39 -9.45 26.94
N ILE A 211 -11.28 -10.43 27.03
CA ILE A 211 -12.68 -10.33 26.62
C ILE A 211 -13.47 -10.32 27.93
N HIS A 212 -14.18 -9.23 28.23
CA HIS A 212 -15.02 -9.23 29.42
C HIS A 212 -16.28 -10.05 29.10
N PRO A 213 -16.73 -10.93 30.01
CA PRO A 213 -17.91 -11.75 29.75
C PRO A 213 -19.21 -10.95 29.60
N PHE A 214 -19.22 -9.66 29.97
CA PHE A 214 -20.42 -8.82 30.01
C PHE A 214 -20.41 -7.64 29.03
N SER A 215 -19.25 -7.25 28.49
CA SER A 215 -19.18 -6.25 27.43
C SER A 215 -19.01 -6.96 26.10
N GLN A 216 -19.65 -6.45 25.05
CA GLN A 216 -19.39 -6.93 23.69
C GLN A 216 -18.05 -6.40 23.13
N GLY A 217 -17.46 -5.41 23.81
CA GLY A 217 -16.20 -4.78 23.43
C GLY A 217 -14.99 -5.60 23.83
N LYS A 218 -13.84 -5.30 23.23
CA LYS A 218 -12.57 -5.98 23.50
C LYS A 218 -11.51 -4.98 23.95
N VAL A 219 -10.73 -5.36 24.96
CA VAL A 219 -9.59 -4.57 25.43
C VAL A 219 -8.33 -5.41 25.35
N TYR A 220 -7.30 -4.85 24.72
CA TYR A 220 -5.99 -5.47 24.60
C TYR A 220 -4.91 -4.50 25.07
N SER A 221 -3.90 -5.02 25.76
CA SER A 221 -2.65 -4.31 26.01
C SER A 221 -1.48 -5.19 25.57
N TYR A 222 -0.67 -4.66 24.66
CA TYR A 222 0.51 -5.31 24.12
C TYR A 222 1.56 -4.27 23.73
N GLN A 223 2.85 -4.58 23.88
CA GLN A 223 3.93 -3.61 23.64
C GLN A 223 4.86 -4.15 22.55
N PRO A 224 4.47 -4.07 21.27
CA PRO A 224 5.26 -4.66 20.18
C PRO A 224 6.61 -3.97 20.00
N ALA A 225 6.74 -2.69 20.36
CA ALA A 225 7.98 -1.93 20.19
C ALA A 225 9.13 -2.42 21.08
N VAL A 226 8.82 -2.99 22.26
CA VAL A 226 9.81 -3.55 23.20
C VAL A 226 10.00 -5.06 23.04
N ASN A 227 9.27 -5.71 22.12
CA ASN A 227 9.48 -7.12 21.83
C ASN A 227 10.75 -7.29 20.98
N PRO A 228 11.76 -8.06 21.45
CA PRO A 228 12.99 -8.28 20.69
C PRO A 228 12.75 -9.08 19.40
N ASP A 229 11.73 -9.95 19.37
CA ASP A 229 11.33 -10.70 18.18
C ASP A 229 10.29 -9.91 17.38
N ARG A 230 10.75 -9.28 16.29
CA ARG A 230 9.90 -8.51 15.38
C ARG A 230 8.85 -9.37 14.66
N GLY A 231 9.15 -10.64 14.38
CA GLY A 231 8.22 -11.56 13.75
C GLY A 231 7.09 -11.93 14.70
N GLU A 232 7.42 -12.17 15.97
CA GLU A 232 6.42 -12.38 17.02
C GLU A 232 5.58 -11.12 17.28
N ALA A 233 6.21 -9.94 17.30
CA ALA A 233 5.51 -8.67 17.41
C ALA A 233 4.46 -8.47 16.30
N LEU A 234 4.84 -8.76 15.06
CA LEU A 234 3.95 -8.73 13.90
C LEU A 234 2.80 -9.73 14.04
N ARG A 235 3.11 -10.99 14.38
CA ARG A 235 2.13 -12.09 14.52
C ARG A 235 1.10 -11.81 15.61
N GLN A 236 1.56 -11.41 16.79
CA GLN A 236 0.68 -11.09 17.93
C GLN A 236 -0.20 -9.89 17.64
N THR A 237 0.37 -8.81 17.07
CA THR A 237 -0.41 -7.62 16.71
C THR A 237 -1.47 -7.96 15.66
N ARG A 238 -1.11 -8.75 14.64
CA ARG A 238 -2.05 -9.26 13.64
C ARG A 238 -3.17 -10.09 14.28
N GLN A 239 -2.85 -10.97 15.23
CA GLN A 239 -3.84 -11.78 15.93
C GLN A 239 -4.80 -10.94 16.78
N ILE A 240 -4.26 -9.97 17.53
CA ILE A 240 -5.05 -9.03 18.34
C ILE A 240 -6.04 -8.28 17.46
N LEU A 241 -5.57 -7.71 16.34
CA LEU A 241 -6.43 -6.93 15.45
C LEU A 241 -7.45 -7.81 14.72
N ARG A 242 -7.06 -9.01 14.25
CA ARG A 242 -7.98 -9.98 13.64
C ARG A 242 -9.12 -10.39 14.57
N ASN A 243 -8.82 -10.49 15.87
CA ASN A 243 -9.85 -10.76 16.85
C ASN A 243 -10.84 -9.60 16.98
N CYS A 244 -10.44 -8.36 16.68
CA CYS A 244 -11.30 -7.17 16.75
C CYS A 244 -12.10 -6.95 15.45
N GLN A 245 -11.44 -7.05 14.30
CA GLN A 245 -12.03 -6.89 12.97
C GLN A 245 -11.17 -7.62 11.93
N PRO A 246 -11.73 -8.10 10.80
CA PRO A 246 -10.92 -8.63 9.71
C PRO A 246 -9.97 -7.56 9.14
N PRO A 247 -8.80 -7.96 8.59
CA PRO A 247 -7.92 -7.03 7.88
C PRO A 247 -8.58 -6.54 6.58
N ASP A 248 -8.11 -5.41 6.06
CA ASP A 248 -8.59 -4.87 4.78
C ASP A 248 -8.10 -5.71 3.59
N LEU A 249 -6.95 -6.36 3.76
CA LEU A 249 -6.39 -7.37 2.87
C LEU A 249 -5.78 -8.49 3.69
N ASP A 250 -6.26 -9.72 3.52
CA ASP A 250 -5.62 -10.86 4.16
C ASP A 250 -4.50 -11.42 3.27
N SER A 251 -3.28 -10.96 3.52
CA SER A 251 -2.07 -11.36 2.80
C SER A 251 -0.87 -11.48 3.75
N LEU A 252 0.14 -12.24 3.32
CA LEU A 252 1.44 -12.33 3.99
C LEU A 252 2.49 -11.42 3.36
N LEU A 253 2.19 -10.76 2.24
CA LEU A 253 3.13 -9.88 1.53
C LEU A 253 3.21 -8.50 2.20
N GLU A 254 4.15 -8.34 3.12
CA GLU A 254 4.38 -7.09 3.86
C GLU A 254 4.64 -5.85 2.99
N ASP A 255 5.08 -6.05 1.74
CA ASP A 255 5.41 -4.98 0.79
C ASP A 255 4.23 -4.52 -0.07
N VAL A 256 3.06 -5.15 0.07
CA VAL A 256 1.84 -4.69 -0.59
C VAL A 256 0.99 -3.92 0.41
N LEU A 257 0.79 -2.63 0.17
CA LEU A 257 -0.15 -1.83 0.95
C LEU A 257 -1.56 -2.02 0.38
N CYS A 258 -2.56 -2.13 1.26
CA CYS A 258 -3.97 -2.12 0.88
C CYS A 258 -4.68 -0.99 1.60
N LEU A 259 -5.42 -0.19 0.85
CA LEU A 259 -6.09 0.99 1.38
C LEU A 259 -7.54 1.00 0.89
N PRO A 260 -8.48 0.64 1.76
CA PRO A 260 -9.88 0.75 1.45
C PRO A 260 -10.27 2.23 1.30
N ARG A 261 -11.21 2.46 0.38
CA ARG A 261 -11.80 3.74 0.03
C ARG A 261 -13.30 3.48 -0.14
N GLY A 262 -14.11 4.14 0.67
CA GLY A 262 -15.53 3.81 0.83
C GLY A 262 -15.69 2.37 1.32
N GLU A 263 -16.64 1.66 0.73
CA GLU A 263 -16.91 0.25 1.04
C GLU A 263 -16.38 -0.70 -0.05
N ASN A 264 -16.16 -0.17 -1.25
CA ASN A 264 -16.09 -0.97 -2.47
C ASN A 264 -14.81 -0.73 -3.29
N LEU A 265 -13.96 0.24 -2.93
CA LEU A 265 -12.73 0.54 -3.67
C LEU A 265 -11.51 0.20 -2.81
N PHE A 266 -10.57 -0.54 -3.39
CA PHE A 266 -9.31 -0.92 -2.75
C PHE A 266 -8.14 -0.44 -3.60
N LEU A 267 -7.26 0.36 -3.01
CA LEU A 267 -5.99 0.74 -3.62
C LEU A 267 -4.89 -0.20 -3.11
N LEU A 268 -4.24 -0.91 -4.02
CA LEU A 268 -3.20 -1.88 -3.76
C LEU A 268 -1.88 -1.37 -4.33
N PHE A 269 -0.88 -1.15 -3.48
CA PHE A 269 0.40 -0.59 -3.89
C PHE A 269 1.54 -1.54 -3.54
N ASN A 270 2.30 -1.98 -4.52
CA ASN A 270 3.52 -2.75 -4.29
C ASN A 270 4.70 -1.80 -4.02
N LYS A 271 5.04 -1.62 -2.74
CA LYS A 271 6.17 -0.77 -2.34
C LYS A 271 7.53 -1.45 -2.56
N GLY A 272 7.53 -2.77 -2.74
CA GLY A 272 8.71 -3.60 -2.87
C GLY A 272 9.41 -3.45 -4.22
N GLU A 273 10.61 -4.02 -4.30
CA GLU A 273 11.45 -3.97 -5.51
C GLU A 273 11.25 -5.18 -6.44
N ARG A 274 10.33 -6.08 -6.09
CA ARG A 274 10.06 -7.33 -6.82
C ARG A 274 8.60 -7.41 -7.22
N LEU A 275 8.32 -8.19 -8.27
CA LEU A 275 6.96 -8.54 -8.65
C LEU A 275 6.26 -9.22 -7.47
N ALA A 276 5.11 -8.68 -7.07
CA ALA A 276 4.27 -9.26 -6.03
C ALA A 276 3.15 -10.08 -6.70
N LYS A 277 3.13 -11.38 -6.45
CA LYS A 277 2.01 -12.27 -6.82
C LYS A 277 1.23 -12.61 -5.56
N LEU A 278 -0.05 -12.26 -5.51
CA LEU A 278 -0.88 -12.49 -4.35
C LEU A 278 -2.31 -12.89 -4.72
N ASN A 279 -2.93 -13.66 -3.84
CA ASN A 279 -4.37 -13.87 -3.81
C ASN A 279 -4.95 -12.84 -2.85
N ALA A 280 -5.38 -11.70 -3.37
CA ALA A 280 -5.92 -10.61 -2.58
C ALA A 280 -7.31 -10.99 -2.04
N MET A 281 -7.35 -11.39 -0.77
CA MET A 281 -8.59 -11.71 -0.07
C MET A 281 -9.15 -10.45 0.61
N LEU A 282 -10.23 -9.92 0.05
CA LEU A 282 -10.88 -8.67 0.48
C LEU A 282 -12.16 -8.98 1.28
N PRO A 283 -12.52 -8.14 2.28
CA PRO A 283 -13.63 -8.39 3.20
C PRO A 283 -15.01 -8.03 2.63
N ILE A 284 -15.24 -8.30 1.34
CA ILE A 284 -16.47 -8.00 0.59
C ILE A 284 -16.64 -9.01 -0.55
N ASP A 285 -17.86 -9.23 -1.00
CA ASP A 285 -18.20 -10.01 -2.19
C ASP A 285 -18.72 -9.12 -3.33
N GLY A 286 -18.84 -9.68 -4.52
CA GLY A 286 -19.40 -8.99 -5.67
C GLY A 286 -18.51 -9.08 -6.90
N LEU A 287 -18.55 -8.02 -7.69
CA LEU A 287 -18.10 -8.00 -9.08
C LEU A 287 -16.84 -7.13 -9.24
N PRO A 288 -15.64 -7.74 -9.30
CA PRO A 288 -14.40 -6.99 -9.29
C PRO A 288 -14.03 -6.41 -10.67
N SER A 289 -13.54 -5.17 -10.66
CA SER A 289 -13.03 -4.48 -11.84
C SER A 289 -11.73 -3.73 -11.52
N PHE A 290 -10.76 -3.79 -12.44
CA PHE A 290 -9.58 -2.93 -12.40
C PHE A 290 -9.91 -1.53 -12.91
N LEU A 291 -9.51 -0.52 -12.16
CA LEU A 291 -9.46 0.85 -12.62
C LEU A 291 -8.03 1.15 -13.07
N ASN A 292 -7.79 1.17 -14.38
CA ASN A 292 -6.53 1.63 -14.92
C ASN A 292 -6.45 3.15 -14.80
N ILE A 293 -5.76 3.62 -13.75
CA ILE A 293 -5.65 5.04 -13.41
C ILE A 293 -4.89 5.82 -14.48
N GLU A 294 -3.90 5.21 -15.12
CA GLU A 294 -3.11 5.83 -16.20
C GLU A 294 -3.93 6.11 -17.46
N LYS A 295 -4.85 5.22 -17.81
CA LYS A 295 -5.67 5.31 -19.02
C LYS A 295 -7.08 5.83 -18.76
N GLY A 296 -7.53 5.81 -17.50
CA GLY A 296 -8.92 6.09 -17.14
C GLY A 296 -9.90 5.04 -17.66
N ILE A 297 -9.45 3.79 -17.81
CA ILE A 297 -10.25 2.68 -18.34
C ILE A 297 -10.61 1.74 -17.20
N ILE A 298 -11.86 1.26 -17.21
CA ILE A 298 -12.32 0.21 -16.30
C ILE A 298 -12.27 -1.12 -17.06
N LYS A 299 -11.57 -2.11 -16.50
CA LYS A 299 -11.49 -3.46 -17.06
C LYS A 299 -12.06 -4.46 -16.06
N ARG A 300 -13.00 -5.28 -16.49
CA ARG A 300 -13.58 -6.34 -15.67
C ARG A 300 -12.53 -7.38 -15.28
N ILE A 301 -12.60 -7.89 -14.05
CA ILE A 301 -11.82 -9.04 -13.59
C ILE A 301 -12.74 -10.25 -13.64
N TYR A 302 -12.40 -11.22 -14.49
CA TYR A 302 -13.20 -12.44 -14.66
C TYR A 302 -12.71 -13.59 -13.78
N THR A 303 -11.48 -13.51 -13.27
CA THR A 303 -10.87 -14.54 -12.44
C THR A 303 -10.89 -14.11 -10.97
N TYR A 304 -11.71 -14.75 -10.15
CA TYR A 304 -11.80 -14.52 -8.71
C TYR A 304 -12.56 -15.68 -8.05
N SER A 305 -12.42 -15.86 -6.74
CA SER A 305 -13.20 -16.83 -5.97
C SER A 305 -14.09 -16.12 -4.96
N LEU A 306 -15.32 -16.58 -4.79
CA LEU A 306 -16.22 -16.12 -3.72
C LEU A 306 -16.18 -17.12 -2.56
N MET A 307 -16.04 -16.60 -1.34
CA MET A 307 -16.01 -17.39 -0.11
C MET A 307 -17.39 -17.36 0.56
N GLU A 308 -17.74 -18.44 1.26
CA GLU A 308 -19.02 -18.57 1.97
C GLU A 308 -19.25 -17.49 3.04
N ASP A 309 -18.17 -16.88 3.54
CA ASP A 309 -18.22 -15.81 4.55
C ASP A 309 -18.31 -14.40 3.95
N GLY A 310 -18.61 -14.29 2.65
CA GLY A 310 -18.80 -13.02 1.97
C GLY A 310 -17.51 -12.30 1.59
N ARG A 311 -16.40 -13.04 1.46
CA ARG A 311 -15.11 -12.52 0.99
C ARG A 311 -14.85 -12.89 -0.46
N ILE A 312 -14.11 -12.04 -1.15
CA ILE A 312 -13.62 -12.29 -2.52
C ILE A 312 -12.11 -12.50 -2.50
N ILE A 313 -11.63 -13.47 -3.27
CA ILE A 313 -10.20 -13.71 -3.50
C ILE A 313 -9.89 -13.38 -4.96
N ILE A 314 -8.99 -12.41 -5.18
CA ILE A 314 -8.60 -11.97 -6.51
C ILE A 314 -7.13 -12.28 -6.74
N PRO A 315 -6.74 -13.12 -7.72
CA PRO A 315 -5.35 -13.31 -8.08
C PRO A 315 -4.81 -12.05 -8.77
N LEU A 316 -3.77 -11.46 -8.19
CA LEU A 316 -3.15 -10.21 -8.65
C LEU A 316 -1.65 -10.38 -8.85
N GLU A 317 -1.14 -9.70 -9.87
CA GLU A 317 0.28 -9.49 -10.09
C GLU A 317 0.55 -7.98 -10.13
N LEU A 318 1.40 -7.49 -9.23
CA LEU A 318 1.74 -6.07 -9.10
C LEU A 318 3.24 -5.89 -9.32
N ASN A 319 3.63 -5.11 -10.31
CA ASN A 319 5.02 -4.75 -10.56
C ASN A 319 5.57 -3.86 -9.42
N PRO A 320 6.91 -3.79 -9.25
CA PRO A 320 7.52 -2.87 -8.30
C PRO A 320 7.03 -1.41 -8.51
N GLY A 321 6.52 -0.78 -7.45
CA GLY A 321 5.98 0.57 -7.51
C GLY A 321 4.63 0.70 -8.23
N GLU A 322 3.97 -0.40 -8.57
CA GLU A 322 2.65 -0.36 -9.21
C GLU A 322 1.54 -0.08 -8.18
N LEU A 323 0.71 0.92 -8.49
CA LEU A 323 -0.57 1.17 -7.83
C LEU A 323 -1.71 0.62 -8.68
N CYS A 324 -2.42 -0.34 -8.12
CA CYS A 324 -3.61 -0.93 -8.71
C CYS A 324 -4.86 -0.49 -7.92
N ALA A 325 -5.94 -0.19 -8.63
CA ALA A 325 -7.23 0.13 -8.03
C ALA A 325 -8.25 -0.95 -8.40
N VAL A 326 -8.84 -1.58 -7.40
CA VAL A 326 -9.85 -2.63 -7.56
C VAL A 326 -11.18 -2.12 -7.02
N LEU A 327 -12.18 -2.04 -7.89
CA LEU A 327 -13.56 -1.68 -7.55
C LEU A 327 -14.42 -2.94 -7.49
N ILE A 328 -15.16 -3.14 -6.41
CA ILE A 328 -16.09 -4.23 -6.21
C ILE A 328 -17.51 -3.69 -6.32
N GLU A 329 -18.23 -4.06 -7.37
CA GLU A 329 -19.63 -3.66 -7.55
C GLU A 329 -20.56 -4.73 -6.97
N GLU A 330 -21.72 -4.32 -6.46
CA GLU A 330 -22.74 -5.28 -6.03
C GLU A 330 -23.24 -6.08 -7.23
N GLY A 331 -23.41 -7.39 -7.03
CA GLY A 331 -24.02 -8.28 -8.00
C GLY A 331 -23.37 -9.64 -8.05
N LYS A 332 -23.89 -10.49 -8.92
CA LYS A 332 -23.39 -11.83 -9.16
C LYS A 332 -23.44 -12.13 -10.64
N GLU A 333 -22.35 -12.64 -11.17
CA GLU A 333 -22.20 -13.02 -12.57
C GLU A 333 -21.39 -14.30 -12.65
N SER A 334 -21.42 -14.92 -13.83
CA SER A 334 -20.49 -15.98 -14.14
C SER A 334 -19.06 -15.51 -14.00
N HIS A 335 -18.21 -16.34 -13.40
CA HIS A 335 -16.81 -16.02 -13.17
C HIS A 335 -15.94 -17.26 -13.24
N ILE A 336 -14.64 -17.06 -13.17
CA ILE A 336 -13.63 -18.12 -13.26
C ILE A 336 -12.95 -18.22 -11.90
N ASP A 337 -13.26 -19.27 -11.16
CA ASP A 337 -12.67 -19.56 -9.86
C ASP A 337 -11.16 -19.78 -9.98
N GLN A 338 -10.74 -20.52 -11.02
CA GLN A 338 -9.33 -20.85 -11.26
C GLN A 338 -9.02 -20.92 -12.76
N ALA A 339 -7.86 -20.41 -13.17
CA ALA A 339 -7.32 -20.61 -14.50
C ALA A 339 -5.78 -20.60 -14.46
N ASN A 340 -5.14 -21.33 -15.38
CA ASN A 340 -3.69 -21.26 -15.61
C ASN A 340 -3.27 -20.28 -16.71
N PHE A 341 -4.18 -19.43 -17.17
CA PHE A 341 -3.95 -18.43 -18.21
C PHE A 341 -4.62 -17.11 -17.87
N SER A 342 -4.15 -16.03 -18.49
CA SER A 342 -4.70 -14.69 -18.33
C SER A 342 -6.03 -14.57 -19.07
N VAL A 343 -7.12 -14.31 -18.35
CA VAL A 343 -8.44 -14.16 -18.95
C VAL A 343 -8.68 -12.71 -19.38
N GLU A 344 -9.17 -12.53 -20.61
CA GLU A 344 -9.51 -11.22 -21.17
C GLU A 344 -11.01 -10.99 -21.34
N GLU A 345 -11.77 -12.04 -21.62
CA GLU A 345 -13.19 -11.97 -21.89
C GLU A 345 -13.89 -13.26 -21.47
N LEU A 346 -15.03 -13.12 -20.79
CA LEU A 346 -15.97 -14.20 -20.49
C LEU A 346 -17.37 -13.77 -20.96
N LYS A 347 -18.01 -14.59 -21.78
CA LYS A 347 -19.41 -14.43 -22.19
C LYS A 347 -20.16 -15.72 -21.94
N ALA A 348 -21.23 -15.64 -21.15
CA ALA A 348 -22.15 -16.74 -20.92
C ALA A 348 -23.51 -16.41 -21.56
N GLU A 349 -23.94 -17.24 -22.52
CA GLU A 349 -25.26 -17.16 -23.14
C GLU A 349 -25.97 -18.52 -22.98
N GLY A 350 -26.73 -18.65 -21.89
CA GLY A 350 -27.31 -19.92 -21.47
C GLY A 350 -26.22 -20.96 -21.21
N ARG A 351 -26.22 -22.06 -21.97
CA ARG A 351 -25.21 -23.13 -21.84
C ARG A 351 -23.93 -22.90 -22.64
N ARG A 352 -23.84 -21.82 -23.41
CA ARG A 352 -22.64 -21.52 -24.21
C ARG A 352 -21.75 -20.56 -23.42
N ILE A 353 -20.53 -21.00 -23.14
CA ILE A 353 -19.50 -20.20 -22.51
C ILE A 353 -18.42 -19.92 -23.54
N LEU A 354 -18.17 -18.64 -23.82
CA LEU A 354 -17.04 -18.19 -24.62
C LEU A 354 -16.02 -17.57 -23.68
N LEU A 355 -14.82 -18.15 -23.70
CA LEU A 355 -13.69 -17.71 -22.90
C LEU A 355 -12.55 -17.31 -23.83
N LYS A 356 -12.01 -16.10 -23.65
CA LYS A 356 -10.79 -15.65 -24.34
C LYS A 356 -9.72 -15.27 -23.34
N GLY A 357 -8.49 -15.62 -23.67
CA GLY A 357 -7.33 -15.34 -22.85
C GLY A 357 -6.04 -15.75 -23.54
N TRP A 358 -4.94 -15.61 -22.83
CA TRP A 358 -3.61 -15.97 -23.31
C TRP A 358 -2.74 -16.56 -22.20
N GLN A 359 -1.81 -17.43 -22.58
CA GLN A 359 -0.83 -18.03 -21.69
C GLN A 359 0.56 -17.92 -22.32
N LYS A 360 1.61 -17.83 -21.50
CA LYS A 360 2.98 -18.07 -21.96
C LYS A 360 3.26 -19.57 -21.89
N GLY A 361 3.64 -20.18 -23.01
CA GLY A 361 4.01 -21.61 -23.07
C GLY A 361 3.05 -22.45 -23.90
N GLY A 362 3.14 -23.77 -23.75
CA GLY A 362 2.33 -24.76 -24.50
C GLY A 362 1.69 -25.82 -23.61
N GLU A 363 1.49 -25.51 -22.34
CA GLU A 363 0.75 -26.39 -21.42
C GLU A 363 -0.74 -26.41 -21.78
N SER A 364 -1.46 -27.47 -21.42
CA SER A 364 -2.92 -27.52 -21.58
C SER A 364 -3.58 -26.39 -20.79
N LEU A 365 -4.53 -25.70 -21.41
CA LEU A 365 -5.33 -24.67 -20.77
C LEU A 365 -6.41 -25.33 -19.92
N PHE A 366 -6.59 -24.87 -18.69
CA PHE A 366 -7.73 -25.25 -17.87
C PHE A 366 -8.36 -24.02 -17.22
N ALA A 367 -9.68 -24.06 -17.09
CA ALA A 367 -10.44 -23.09 -16.32
C ALA A 367 -11.55 -23.79 -15.54
N VAL A 368 -11.73 -23.37 -14.29
CA VAL A 368 -12.89 -23.69 -13.46
C VAL A 368 -13.82 -22.50 -13.52
N ILE A 369 -15.00 -22.69 -14.10
CA ILE A 369 -15.99 -21.63 -14.35
C ILE A 369 -17.20 -21.90 -13.46
N GLU A 370 -17.66 -20.86 -12.77
CA GLU A 370 -18.93 -20.88 -12.05
C GLU A 370 -19.99 -20.15 -12.87
N VAL A 371 -21.06 -20.85 -13.23
CA VAL A 371 -22.20 -20.32 -13.99
C VAL A 371 -23.47 -20.78 -13.29
N ASP A 372 -24.34 -19.84 -12.90
CA ASP A 372 -25.60 -20.15 -12.22
C ASP A 372 -25.44 -21.10 -11.01
N ASP A 373 -24.40 -20.88 -10.18
CA ASP A 373 -24.05 -21.73 -9.02
C ASP A 373 -23.59 -23.16 -9.36
N GLU A 374 -23.39 -23.48 -10.65
CA GLU A 374 -22.81 -24.73 -11.10
C GLU A 374 -21.33 -24.56 -11.47
N ARG A 375 -20.51 -25.50 -11.02
CA ARG A 375 -19.06 -25.53 -11.29
C ARG A 375 -18.79 -26.38 -12.53
N HIS A 376 -18.21 -25.76 -13.55
CA HIS A 376 -17.79 -26.41 -14.79
C HIS A 376 -16.26 -26.39 -14.91
N ILE A 377 -15.67 -27.51 -15.32
CA ILE A 377 -14.25 -27.60 -15.65
C ILE A 377 -14.13 -27.65 -17.17
N VAL A 378 -13.36 -26.72 -17.74
CA VAL A 378 -13.10 -26.65 -19.18
C VAL A 378 -11.61 -26.84 -19.41
N GLU A 379 -11.28 -27.75 -20.31
CA GLU A 379 -9.92 -28.00 -20.76
C GLU A 379 -9.82 -27.72 -22.27
N ALA A 380 -8.71 -27.11 -22.68
CA ALA A 380 -8.41 -26.89 -24.09
C ALA A 380 -6.92 -27.11 -24.36
N GLU A 381 -6.60 -27.59 -25.55
CA GLU A 381 -5.21 -27.63 -26.00
C GLU A 381 -4.72 -26.20 -26.24
N ALA A 382 -3.49 -25.90 -25.78
CA ALA A 382 -2.87 -24.63 -26.12
C ALA A 382 -2.72 -24.51 -27.63
N SER A 383 -3.11 -23.35 -28.16
CA SER A 383 -2.76 -23.01 -29.53
C SER A 383 -1.24 -22.95 -29.66
N PRO A 384 -0.66 -23.46 -30.76
CA PRO A 384 0.77 -23.33 -30.98
C PRO A 384 1.15 -21.84 -30.94
N PRO A 385 2.34 -21.50 -30.37
CA PRO A 385 2.77 -20.12 -30.33
C PRO A 385 2.80 -19.55 -31.76
N PRO A 386 2.43 -18.27 -31.94
CA PRO A 386 2.51 -17.64 -33.25
C PRO A 386 3.95 -17.74 -33.78
N LEU A 387 4.09 -17.95 -35.09
CA LEU A 387 5.41 -17.99 -35.71
C LEU A 387 6.16 -16.69 -35.40
N PRO A 388 7.45 -16.77 -35.02
CA PRO A 388 8.24 -15.56 -34.77
C PRO A 388 8.17 -14.64 -35.99
N ILE A 389 7.82 -13.38 -35.75
CA ILE A 389 7.88 -12.37 -36.81
C ILE A 389 9.35 -12.12 -37.10
N SER A 390 9.84 -12.72 -38.18
CA SER A 390 11.20 -12.50 -38.66
C SER A 390 11.26 -11.14 -39.35
N LEU A 391 11.80 -10.17 -38.63
CA LEU A 391 12.04 -8.82 -39.11
C LEU A 391 13.26 -8.85 -40.06
N THR A 392 13.08 -9.25 -41.32
CA THR A 392 14.18 -9.50 -42.28
C THR A 392 14.79 -8.24 -42.90
N MET A 393 14.32 -7.06 -42.50
CA MET A 393 14.75 -5.76 -43.01
C MET A 393 15.13 -4.88 -41.82
N ASP A 394 15.77 -3.74 -42.05
CA ASP A 394 15.95 -2.73 -41.01
C ASP A 394 14.61 -2.07 -40.70
N TRP A 395 14.25 -2.00 -39.42
CA TRP A 395 12.99 -1.40 -38.96
C TRP A 395 13.23 0.01 -38.47
N ASN A 396 12.34 0.93 -38.88
CA ASN A 396 12.30 2.25 -38.30
C ASN A 396 11.13 2.31 -37.31
N ILE A 397 11.43 2.19 -36.03
CA ILE A 397 10.44 2.32 -34.97
C ILE A 397 10.25 3.82 -34.71
N LYS A 398 9.08 4.34 -35.11
CA LYS A 398 8.63 5.65 -34.67
C LYS A 398 7.68 5.44 -33.49
N PRO A 399 8.07 5.80 -32.26
CA PRO A 399 7.11 5.80 -31.17
C PRO A 399 5.99 6.79 -31.51
N GLU A 400 4.74 6.45 -31.18
CA GLU A 400 3.59 7.33 -31.45
C GLU A 400 3.63 8.63 -30.64
N GLY A 401 4.47 8.68 -29.60
CA GLY A 401 4.79 9.87 -28.83
C GLY A 401 6.25 9.83 -28.33
N PRO A 402 6.65 10.80 -27.49
CA PRO A 402 7.95 10.77 -26.83
C PRO A 402 8.09 9.45 -26.08
N ASN A 403 9.22 8.76 -26.26
CA ASN A 403 9.49 7.53 -25.53
C ASN A 403 9.88 7.92 -24.09
N LEU A 404 8.88 8.14 -23.25
CA LEU A 404 9.04 8.57 -21.86
C LEU A 404 9.50 7.42 -20.95
N LEU A 405 9.53 6.19 -21.45
CA LEU A 405 10.01 5.02 -20.72
C LEU A 405 11.55 4.94 -20.80
N PRO A 406 12.28 5.04 -19.66
CA PRO A 406 13.69 4.72 -19.59
C PRO A 406 13.80 3.20 -19.67
N LEU A 407 13.89 2.66 -20.89
CA LEU A 407 14.42 1.31 -21.05
C LEU A 407 15.83 1.32 -20.45
N SER A 408 16.07 0.45 -19.48
CA SER A 408 17.27 0.49 -18.62
C SER A 408 18.60 0.33 -19.34
N ASN A 409 18.60 -0.02 -20.63
CA ASN A 409 19.79 -0.36 -21.40
C ASN A 409 19.78 0.25 -22.82
N TRP A 410 19.72 1.58 -22.91
CA TRP A 410 20.04 2.27 -24.17
C TRP A 410 21.55 2.35 -24.34
N CYS A 411 22.03 1.98 -25.53
CA CYS A 411 23.32 2.44 -26.01
C CYS A 411 23.09 3.43 -27.16
N TYR A 412 23.95 4.42 -27.28
CA TYR A 412 23.95 5.37 -28.39
C TYR A 412 25.29 5.35 -29.11
N ARG A 413 25.25 5.72 -30.38
CA ARG A 413 26.42 5.91 -31.23
C ARG A 413 26.24 7.22 -31.98
N LYS A 414 27.11 8.20 -31.73
CA LYS A 414 27.08 9.48 -32.46
C LYS A 414 27.40 9.22 -33.93
N LYS A 415 26.59 9.79 -34.83
CA LYS A 415 26.91 9.79 -36.26
C LYS A 415 28.03 10.81 -36.46
N GLU A 416 29.24 10.34 -36.76
CA GLU A 416 30.28 11.26 -37.18
C GLU A 416 29.84 11.88 -38.52
N GLY A 417 29.93 13.20 -38.64
CA GLY A 417 29.62 13.88 -39.89
C GLY A 417 30.47 13.30 -41.02
N PHE A 418 29.86 13.09 -42.19
CA PHE A 418 30.46 12.43 -43.37
C PHE A 418 31.89 12.90 -43.69
N TRP A 419 32.20 14.18 -43.48
CA TRP A 419 33.54 14.74 -43.69
C TRP A 419 34.55 14.27 -42.63
N LYS A 420 34.17 14.08 -41.37
CA LYS A 420 35.07 13.57 -40.32
C LYS A 420 35.40 12.09 -40.51
N SER A 421 34.45 11.27 -40.96
CA SER A 421 34.70 9.83 -41.19
C SER A 421 35.63 9.57 -42.39
N LEU A 422 35.61 10.46 -43.40
CA LEU A 422 36.49 10.40 -44.56
C LEU A 422 37.95 10.75 -44.24
N PHE A 423 38.20 11.66 -43.29
CA PHE A 423 39.56 12.08 -42.94
C PHE A 423 40.15 11.37 -41.72
N SER A 424 39.34 10.75 -40.86
CA SER A 424 39.83 10.18 -39.60
C SER A 424 40.32 8.72 -39.71
N GLY A 425 39.96 7.99 -40.77
CA GLY A 425 40.30 6.58 -40.95
C GLY A 425 39.79 5.64 -39.83
N LYS A 426 39.01 6.16 -38.87
CA LYS A 426 38.43 5.39 -37.77
C LYS A 426 37.09 4.82 -38.24
N LYS A 427 36.94 3.49 -38.08
CA LYS A 427 35.62 2.84 -38.16
C LYS A 427 34.68 3.47 -37.14
N ASP A 428 33.40 3.53 -37.47
CA ASP A 428 32.32 4.04 -36.62
C ASP A 428 32.55 3.77 -35.13
N GLY A 429 32.34 4.79 -34.29
CA GLY A 429 32.59 4.71 -32.85
C GLY A 429 31.84 3.59 -32.13
N GLU A 430 32.37 3.16 -30.99
CA GLU A 430 31.76 2.15 -30.12
C GLU A 430 30.38 2.60 -29.61
N TRP A 431 29.50 1.62 -29.39
CA TRP A 431 28.21 1.84 -28.73
C TRP A 431 28.46 2.18 -27.26
N LEU A 432 28.11 3.40 -26.84
CA LEU A 432 28.26 3.85 -25.47
C LEU A 432 26.93 3.71 -24.73
N PRO A 433 26.92 3.29 -23.45
CA PRO A 433 25.70 3.34 -22.65
C PRO A 433 25.19 4.78 -22.60
N LEU A 434 23.88 4.97 -22.80
CA LEU A 434 23.22 6.26 -22.69
C LEU A 434 22.95 6.53 -21.20
N PRO A 435 23.61 7.52 -20.58
CA PRO A 435 23.34 7.84 -19.18
C PRO A 435 21.88 8.30 -19.00
N PRO A 436 21.25 8.02 -17.84
CA PRO A 436 19.94 8.59 -17.52
C PRO A 436 19.94 10.10 -17.71
N GLY A 437 18.95 10.65 -18.41
CA GLY A 437 18.83 12.10 -18.65
C GLY A 437 19.77 12.67 -19.72
N TYR A 438 20.59 11.87 -20.40
CA TYR A 438 21.46 12.36 -21.48
C TYR A 438 20.75 12.35 -22.84
N SER A 439 20.60 13.54 -23.45
CA SER A 439 20.23 13.68 -24.86
C SER A 439 21.48 14.05 -25.68
N PRO A 440 22.00 13.16 -26.55
CA PRO A 440 23.15 13.49 -27.37
C PRO A 440 22.81 14.61 -28.34
N GLN A 441 23.58 15.70 -28.32
CA GLN A 441 23.49 16.74 -29.35
C GLN A 441 24.03 16.20 -30.69
N GLY A 442 23.17 16.21 -31.73
CA GLY A 442 23.48 15.79 -33.11
C GLY A 442 22.69 14.56 -33.58
N GLU A 443 22.86 14.16 -34.85
CA GLU A 443 22.31 12.90 -35.34
C GLU A 443 23.01 11.71 -34.65
N GLY A 444 22.23 10.83 -34.05
CA GLY A 444 22.73 9.64 -33.34
C GLY A 444 21.95 8.40 -33.76
N TRP A 445 22.64 7.27 -33.77
CA TRP A 445 22.00 5.96 -33.83
C TRP A 445 21.79 5.49 -32.39
N TYR A 446 20.62 4.93 -32.12
CA TYR A 446 20.29 4.37 -30.82
C TYR A 446 20.07 2.87 -30.97
N ARG A 447 20.54 2.10 -29.99
CA ARG A 447 20.31 0.67 -29.89
C ARG A 447 19.80 0.37 -28.50
N ALA A 448 18.59 -0.16 -28.42
CA ALA A 448 18.07 -0.77 -27.21
C ALA A 448 18.20 -2.29 -27.37
N THR A 449 18.71 -2.96 -26.34
CA THR A 449 18.75 -4.42 -26.31
C THR A 449 17.56 -4.88 -25.48
N PHE A 450 16.54 -5.40 -26.14
CA PHE A 450 15.37 -5.97 -25.46
C PHE A 450 15.64 -7.44 -25.23
N SER A 451 15.57 -7.86 -23.97
CA SER A 451 15.38 -9.27 -23.63
C SER A 451 13.88 -9.49 -23.56
N LEU A 452 13.32 -10.18 -24.55
CA LEU A 452 11.97 -10.71 -24.44
C LEU A 452 12.00 -11.82 -23.38
N LEU A 453 11.56 -11.49 -22.16
CA LEU A 453 11.22 -12.45 -21.11
C LEU A 453 9.72 -12.75 -21.14
#